data_AF-A0A9Q6HNK9-F1
#
_entry.id   AF-A0A9Q6HNK9-F1
#
_cell.length_a   1.000
_cell.length_b   1.000
_cell.length_c   1.000
_cell.angle_alpha   90.00
_cell.angle_beta   90.00
_cell.angle_gamma   90.00
#
_symmetry.space_group_name_H-M   'P 1'
#
loop_
_entity.id
_entity.type
_entity.pdbx_description
1 polymer ?
#
loop_
_entity_poly.entity_id
_entity_poly.type
_entity_poly.pdbx_seq_one_letter_code
_entity_poly.pdbx_strand_id
1 'polypeptide(L)'
;MKPGEIIVKRTEIEVNKGHDATIIDVKNTGDRPIQVGSHYHFFEVNPALHFDREKAYGKRLDIPAGAAVRFEPGDEKEIQLVEYTGKRNIFGFHGAVDGPIDESRVYKPNKDNTNIKVNQKAKQSSANANKESGE
;
A
#
# COMPACT_ATOMS: atom_id res chain seq x y z
N MET A 1 -13.01 37.18 -13.37
CA MET A 1 -12.54 36.84 -12.02
C MET A 1 -13.54 35.87 -11.41
N LYS A 2 -13.11 34.69 -10.95
CA LYS A 2 -13.97 33.70 -10.29
C LYS A 2 -13.62 33.67 -8.79
N PRO A 3 -14.47 34.21 -7.90
CA PRO A 3 -14.20 34.17 -6.47
C PRO A 3 -14.00 32.72 -5.98
N GLY A 4 -12.89 32.47 -5.28
CA GLY A 4 -12.54 31.14 -4.78
C GLY A 4 -11.79 30.23 -5.77
N GLU A 5 -11.44 30.72 -6.97
CA GLU A 5 -10.65 29.94 -7.93
C GLU A 5 -9.22 29.69 -7.41
N ILE A 6 -8.82 28.42 -7.34
CA ILE A 6 -7.46 28.01 -7.02
C ILE A 6 -6.72 27.72 -8.33
N ILE A 7 -5.71 28.53 -8.62
CA ILE A 7 -4.86 28.35 -9.80
C ILE A 7 -3.63 27.54 -9.39
N VAL A 8 -3.58 26.28 -9.81
CA VAL A 8 -2.46 25.37 -9.54
C VAL A 8 -1.61 25.17 -10.78
N LYS A 9 -0.33 24.82 -10.57
CA LYS A 9 0.52 24.33 -11.65
C LYS A 9 0.09 22.92 -12.04
N ARG A 10 0.13 22.60 -13.33
CA ARG A 10 -0.06 21.23 -13.83
C ARG A 10 1.23 20.43 -13.63
N THR A 11 1.47 20.00 -12.41
CA THR A 11 2.65 19.23 -12.03
C THR A 11 2.22 18.00 -11.25
N GLU A 12 2.88 16.87 -11.50
CA GLU A 12 2.71 15.68 -10.68
C GLU A 12 3.32 15.88 -9.28
N ILE A 13 2.67 15.31 -8.27
CA ILE A 13 3.15 15.34 -6.89
C ILE A 13 3.52 13.90 -6.51
N GLU A 14 4.81 13.70 -6.24
CA GLU A 14 5.32 12.43 -5.72
C GLU A 14 4.98 12.33 -4.22
N VAL A 15 4.27 11.27 -3.83
CA VAL A 15 3.93 10.96 -2.43
C VAL A 15 4.85 9.88 -1.89
N ASN A 16 5.06 9.86 -0.56
CA ASN A 16 5.89 8.87 0.14
C ASN A 16 7.32 8.71 -0.43
N LYS A 17 7.88 9.78 -1.00
CA LYS A 17 9.23 9.82 -1.57
C LYS A 17 10.28 9.33 -0.57
N GLY A 18 11.18 8.47 -1.04
CA GLY A 18 12.31 7.96 -0.25
C GLY A 18 11.99 6.74 0.62
N HIS A 19 10.78 6.18 0.51
CA HIS A 19 10.42 4.93 1.16
C HIS A 19 10.52 3.76 0.18
N ASP A 20 11.15 2.67 0.63
CA ASP A 20 11.24 1.45 -0.16
C ASP A 20 9.87 0.74 -0.18
N ALA A 21 9.32 0.55 -1.38
CA ALA A 21 8.04 -0.12 -1.57
C ALA A 21 8.21 -1.66 -1.47
N THR A 22 7.33 -2.30 -0.71
CA THR A 22 7.19 -3.75 -0.66
C THR A 22 5.98 -4.15 -1.49
N ILE A 23 6.20 -4.92 -2.54
CA ILE A 23 5.17 -5.37 -3.46
C ILE A 23 4.67 -6.73 -3.01
N ILE A 24 3.35 -6.88 -2.86
CA ILE A 24 2.71 -8.15 -2.51
C ILE A 24 1.41 -8.36 -3.29
N ASP A 25 1.11 -9.62 -3.61
CA ASP A 25 -0.19 -10.02 -4.15
C ASP A 25 -1.17 -10.28 -3.01
N VAL A 26 -2.39 -9.74 -3.16
CA VAL A 26 -3.45 -9.86 -2.16
C VAL A 26 -4.72 -10.35 -2.82
N LYS A 27 -5.26 -11.45 -2.30
CA LYS A 27 -6.48 -12.07 -2.78
C LYS A 27 -7.59 -12.01 -1.76
N ASN A 28 -8.78 -11.58 -2.15
CA ASN A 28 -9.96 -11.68 -1.30
C ASN A 28 -10.62 -13.06 -1.46
N THR A 29 -10.51 -13.90 -0.44
CA THR A 29 -11.15 -15.23 -0.41
C THR A 29 -12.54 -15.21 0.21
N GLY A 30 -13.00 -14.04 0.69
CA GLY A 30 -14.32 -13.83 1.25
C GLY A 30 -15.41 -13.70 0.19
N ASP A 31 -16.65 -13.72 0.65
CA ASP A 31 -17.87 -13.56 -0.13
C ASP A 31 -18.35 -12.10 -0.23
N ARG A 32 -17.65 -11.18 0.44
CA ARG A 32 -17.99 -9.76 0.54
C ARG A 32 -16.83 -8.87 0.12
N PRO A 33 -17.12 -7.69 -0.44
CA PRO A 33 -16.08 -6.74 -0.79
C PRO A 33 -15.38 -6.20 0.45
N ILE A 34 -14.07 -5.98 0.34
CA ILE A 34 -13.22 -5.46 1.41
C ILE A 34 -12.50 -4.23 0.90
N GLN A 35 -12.50 -3.15 1.68
CA GLN A 35 -11.81 -1.91 1.33
C GLN A 35 -10.85 -1.52 2.46
N VAL A 36 -9.60 -1.24 2.11
CA VAL A 36 -8.53 -0.93 3.06
C VAL A 36 -7.98 0.48 2.77
N GLY A 37 -7.96 1.33 3.79
CA GLY A 37 -7.51 2.71 3.69
C GLY A 37 -5.99 2.87 3.74
N SER A 38 -5.51 4.00 3.23
CA SER A 38 -4.09 4.41 3.14
C SER A 38 -3.24 4.21 4.40
N HIS A 39 -3.81 4.39 5.60
CA HIS A 39 -3.10 4.38 6.87
C HIS A 39 -3.51 3.22 7.79
N TYR A 40 -4.20 2.21 7.26
CA TYR A 40 -4.49 1.01 8.02
C TYR A 40 -3.24 0.10 8.09
N HIS A 41 -2.96 -0.50 9.25
CA HIS A 41 -1.83 -1.41 9.39
C HIS A 41 -2.11 -2.69 8.60
N PHE A 42 -1.42 -2.87 7.47
CA PHE A 42 -1.85 -3.84 6.47
C PHE A 42 -1.73 -5.29 6.98
N PHE A 43 -0.82 -5.56 7.91
CA PHE A 43 -0.71 -6.83 8.63
C PHE A 43 -2.02 -7.27 9.32
N GLU A 44 -2.79 -6.30 9.82
CA GLU A 44 -3.99 -6.53 10.65
C GLU A 44 -5.30 -6.43 9.87
N VAL A 45 -5.24 -6.36 8.53
CA VAL A 45 -6.45 -6.31 7.70
C VAL A 45 -7.24 -7.61 7.82
N ASN A 46 -8.50 -7.54 7.38
CA ASN A 46 -9.47 -8.63 7.40
C ASN A 46 -8.84 -10.00 7.05
N PRO A 47 -9.02 -11.04 7.88
CA PRO A 47 -8.51 -12.40 7.64
C PRO A 47 -8.89 -13.02 6.30
N ALA A 48 -10.00 -12.58 5.68
CA ALA A 48 -10.41 -13.02 4.35
C ALA A 48 -9.49 -12.50 3.21
N LEU A 49 -8.61 -11.53 3.49
CA LEU A 49 -7.52 -11.19 2.57
C LEU A 49 -6.34 -12.15 2.79
N HIS A 50 -6.04 -12.91 1.74
CA HIS A 50 -4.96 -13.89 1.69
C HIS A 50 -3.74 -13.28 0.99
N PHE A 51 -2.62 -13.24 1.71
CA PHE A 51 -1.32 -12.71 1.29
C PHE A 51 -0.25 -13.11 2.32
N ASP A 52 1.02 -12.82 2.03
CA ASP A 52 2.13 -12.98 2.96
C ASP A 52 2.10 -11.89 4.04
N ARG A 53 1.51 -12.20 5.21
CA ARG A 53 1.31 -11.22 6.28
C ARG A 53 2.62 -10.68 6.84
N GLU A 54 3.65 -11.50 6.99
CA GLU A 54 4.92 -11.03 7.56
C GLU A 54 5.58 -9.96 6.67
N LYS A 55 5.38 -10.00 5.35
CA LYS A 55 5.82 -8.92 4.45
C LYS A 55 5.11 -7.58 4.69
N ALA A 56 3.91 -7.60 5.27
CA ALA A 56 3.11 -6.42 5.56
C ALA A 56 3.30 -5.88 7.00
N TYR A 57 4.06 -6.57 7.84
CA TYR A 57 4.28 -6.17 9.22
C TYR A 57 4.97 -4.80 9.31
N GLY A 58 4.34 -3.87 10.02
CA GLY A 58 4.80 -2.50 10.17
C GLY A 58 4.60 -1.60 8.94
N LYS A 59 3.75 -2.01 7.99
CA LYS A 59 3.54 -1.30 6.72
C LYS A 59 2.08 -0.89 6.50
N ARG A 60 1.90 0.09 5.62
CA ARG A 60 0.60 0.62 5.16
C ARG A 60 0.61 0.77 3.64
N LEU A 61 -0.56 0.99 3.04
CA LEU A 61 -0.69 1.17 1.60
C LEU A 61 0.08 2.41 1.11
N ASP A 62 0.83 2.25 0.03
CA ASP A 62 1.53 3.32 -0.68
C ASP A 62 0.58 4.05 -1.65
N ILE A 63 -0.38 4.76 -1.07
CA ILE A 63 -1.40 5.52 -1.81
C ILE A 63 -1.58 6.90 -1.18
N PRO A 64 -2.22 7.86 -1.88
CA PRO A 64 -2.52 9.17 -1.32
C PRO A 64 -3.29 9.06 0.01
N ALA A 65 -2.99 9.96 0.94
CA ALA A 65 -3.65 9.99 2.23
C ALA A 65 -5.18 10.17 2.05
N GLY A 66 -5.96 9.35 2.74
CA GLY A 66 -7.42 9.32 2.64
C GLY A 66 -7.98 8.43 1.52
N ALA A 67 -7.16 7.99 0.56
CA ALA A 67 -7.56 7.01 -0.44
C ALA A 67 -7.64 5.59 0.16
N ALA A 68 -8.22 4.66 -0.60
CA ALA A 68 -8.36 3.26 -0.23
C ALA A 68 -8.29 2.33 -1.44
N VAL A 69 -7.89 1.09 -1.21
CA VAL A 69 -7.91 0.01 -2.22
C VAL A 69 -9.09 -0.92 -1.91
N ARG A 70 -9.85 -1.24 -2.95
CA ARG A 70 -11.03 -2.10 -2.86
C ARG A 70 -10.77 -3.45 -3.53
N PHE A 71 -11.13 -4.52 -2.84
CA PHE A 71 -11.02 -5.91 -3.28
C PHE A 71 -12.43 -6.50 -3.36
N GLU A 72 -12.87 -6.87 -4.56
CA GLU A 72 -14.13 -7.59 -4.75
C GLU A 72 -13.98 -9.07 -4.30
N PRO A 73 -15.07 -9.81 -4.05
CA PRO A 73 -14.99 -11.25 -3.75
C PRO A 73 -14.25 -12.02 -4.86
N GLY A 74 -13.21 -12.78 -4.50
CA GLY A 74 -12.38 -13.54 -5.44
C GLY A 74 -11.32 -12.74 -6.19
N ASP A 75 -11.31 -11.41 -6.04
CA ASP A 75 -10.37 -10.49 -6.68
C ASP A 75 -8.94 -10.68 -6.15
N GLU A 76 -7.96 -10.50 -7.01
CA GLU A 76 -6.54 -10.65 -6.72
C GLU A 76 -5.78 -9.48 -7.32
N LYS A 77 -5.10 -8.70 -6.48
CA LYS A 77 -4.41 -7.47 -6.86
C LYS A 77 -3.01 -7.41 -6.27
N GLU A 78 -2.07 -7.00 -7.10
CA GLU A 78 -0.75 -6.57 -6.65
C GLU A 78 -0.87 -5.18 -6.02
N ILE A 79 -0.36 -5.03 -4.80
CA ILE A 79 -0.34 -3.76 -4.07
C ILE A 79 1.07 -3.40 -3.61
N GLN A 80 1.26 -2.11 -3.32
CA GLN A 80 2.51 -1.56 -2.80
C GLN A 80 2.32 -1.09 -1.36
N LEU A 81 3.25 -1.48 -0.50
CA LEU A 81 3.28 -1.14 0.91
C LEU A 81 4.52 -0.33 1.25
N VAL A 82 4.35 0.69 2.09
CA VAL A 82 5.42 1.49 2.67
C VAL A 82 5.40 1.37 4.18
N GLU A 83 6.57 1.43 4.79
CA GLU A 83 6.70 1.35 6.24
C GLU A 83 6.12 2.57 6.96
N TYR A 84 5.59 2.37 8.17
CA TYR A 84 5.31 3.50 9.06
C TYR A 84 6.62 4.21 9.45
N THR A 85 6.54 5.53 9.58
CA THR A 85 7.63 6.37 10.06
C THR A 85 7.33 6.90 11.46
N GLY A 86 8.19 7.75 12.01
CA GLY A 86 8.05 8.28 13.36
C GLY A 86 8.38 7.24 14.42
N LYS A 87 7.62 7.21 15.52
CA LYS A 87 7.88 6.30 16.66
C LYS A 87 7.50 4.84 16.41
N ARG A 88 6.75 4.55 15.34
CA ARG A 88 6.38 3.17 14.95
C ARG A 88 5.70 2.37 16.08
N ASN A 89 4.83 3.04 16.84
CA ASN A 89 3.94 2.41 17.80
C ASN A 89 2.55 2.26 17.19
N ILE A 90 2.07 1.03 17.09
CA ILE A 90 0.80 0.65 16.46
C ILE A 90 -0.15 0.18 17.56
N PHE A 91 -1.29 0.86 17.71
CA PHE A 91 -2.33 0.52 18.69
C PHE A 91 -3.71 0.43 18.02
N GLY A 92 -4.56 -0.48 18.48
CA GLY A 92 -5.93 -0.66 17.96
C GLY A 92 -5.98 -1.74 16.88
N PHE A 93 -6.44 -1.39 15.67
CA PHE A 93 -6.60 -2.31 14.53
C PHE A 93 -7.29 -3.64 14.90
N HIS A 94 -6.56 -4.76 14.89
CA HIS A 94 -7.05 -6.08 15.30
C HIS A 94 -6.42 -6.53 16.64
N GLY A 95 -5.68 -5.65 17.31
CA GLY A 95 -5.00 -5.90 18.57
C GLY A 95 -3.80 -6.85 18.43
N ALA A 96 -3.27 -7.04 17.22
CA ALA A 96 -2.21 -8.03 16.98
C ALA A 96 -0.81 -7.50 17.36
N VAL A 97 -0.63 -6.18 17.39
CA VAL A 97 0.63 -5.54 17.79
C VAL A 97 0.48 -4.78 19.10
N ASP A 98 -0.49 -3.87 19.19
CA ASP A 98 -0.80 -3.06 20.39
C ASP A 98 0.42 -2.53 21.15
N GLY A 99 1.39 -1.99 20.42
CA GLY A 99 2.67 -1.60 20.97
C GLY A 99 3.68 -1.12 19.93
N PRO A 100 4.96 -0.95 20.33
CA PRO A 100 6.04 -0.69 19.39
C PRO A 100 6.21 -1.87 18.41
N ILE A 101 6.47 -1.56 17.14
CA ILE A 101 6.85 -2.56 16.13
C ILE A 101 8.16 -3.23 16.55
N ASP A 102 8.20 -4.56 16.42
CA ASP A 102 9.45 -5.30 16.48
C ASP A 102 10.22 -5.18 15.15
N GLU A 103 11.26 -4.36 15.14
CA GLU A 103 12.09 -4.09 13.95
C GLU A 103 12.77 -5.35 13.39
N SER A 104 12.93 -6.41 14.19
CA SER A 104 13.52 -7.67 13.72
C SER A 104 12.59 -8.45 12.76
N ARG A 105 11.28 -8.19 12.83
CA ARG A 105 10.26 -8.84 12.00
C ARG A 105 9.97 -8.10 10.71
N VAL A 106 10.36 -6.83 10.62
CA VAL A 106 10.05 -6.00 9.46
C VAL A 106 10.79 -6.53 8.23
N TYR A 107 10.01 -7.02 7.26
CA TYR A 107 10.56 -7.50 6.00
C TYR A 107 11.25 -6.37 5.24
N LYS A 108 12.53 -6.59 4.92
CA LYS A 108 13.35 -5.71 4.08
C LYS A 108 13.70 -6.46 2.79
N PRO A 109 13.20 -6.04 1.61
CA PRO A 109 13.60 -6.67 0.37
C PRO A 109 15.12 -6.52 0.17
N ASN A 110 15.80 -7.63 -0.12
CA ASN A 110 17.25 -7.67 -0.30
C ASN A 110 17.65 -6.79 -1.50
N LYS A 111 18.50 -5.78 -1.28
CA LYS A 111 18.92 -4.82 -2.32
C LYS A 111 19.84 -5.41 -3.39
N ASP A 112 20.27 -6.67 -3.23
CA ASP A 112 21.23 -7.33 -4.14
C ASP A 112 20.61 -8.03 -5.36
N ASN A 113 19.27 -8.10 -5.44
CA ASN A 113 18.54 -8.69 -6.58
C ASN A 113 17.92 -7.63 -7.50
N THR A 114 18.57 -6.49 -7.70
CA THR A 114 18.20 -5.49 -8.74
C THR A 114 18.40 -6.00 -10.18
N ASN A 115 18.58 -7.31 -10.38
CA ASN A 115 18.50 -8.00 -11.66
C ASN A 115 17.17 -8.74 -11.87
N ILE A 116 16.11 -8.39 -11.14
CA ILE A 116 14.80 -8.43 -11.80
C ILE A 116 14.90 -7.34 -12.85
N LYS A 117 15.07 -7.75 -14.11
CA LYS A 117 14.94 -6.87 -15.27
C LYS A 117 13.72 -6.00 -15.01
N VAL A 118 13.96 -4.74 -14.62
CA VAL A 118 13.03 -3.65 -14.92
C VAL A 118 13.03 -3.68 -16.43
N ASN A 119 12.12 -4.48 -16.98
CA ASN A 119 11.93 -4.57 -18.41
C ASN A 119 11.75 -3.11 -18.82
N GLN A 120 12.73 -2.58 -19.55
CA GLN A 120 12.65 -1.31 -20.25
C GLN A 120 11.59 -1.36 -21.39
N LYS A 121 10.55 -2.18 -21.19
CA LYS A 121 9.34 -2.39 -21.95
C LYS A 121 8.06 -2.12 -21.13
N ALA A 122 8.15 -1.54 -19.93
CA ALA A 122 6.98 -0.99 -19.22
C ALA A 122 6.88 0.55 -19.36
N LYS A 123 7.47 1.11 -20.43
CA LYS A 123 7.15 2.48 -20.88
C LYS A 123 5.77 2.58 -21.56
N GLN A 124 5.05 1.47 -21.63
CA GLN A 124 3.65 1.33 -22.04
C GLN A 124 3.04 0.21 -21.18
N SER A 125 1.98 0.53 -20.43
CA SER A 125 1.07 -0.38 -19.72
C SER A 125 1.67 -1.41 -18.73
N SER A 126 1.73 -1.03 -17.46
CA SER A 126 1.39 -1.94 -16.36
C SER A 126 0.60 -1.14 -15.34
N ALA A 127 -0.73 -1.27 -15.40
CA ALA A 127 -1.65 -0.57 -14.52
C ALA A 127 -1.34 -0.95 -13.07
N ASN A 128 -0.86 0.01 -12.29
CA ASN A 128 -0.87 -0.09 -10.83
C ASN A 128 -2.35 -0.01 -10.41
N ALA A 129 -2.90 -1.09 -9.86
CA ALA A 129 -4.30 -1.16 -9.45
C ALA A 129 -4.70 -0.06 -8.44
N ASN A 130 -3.73 0.63 -7.84
CA ASN A 130 -3.93 1.76 -6.93
C ASN A 130 -4.21 3.11 -7.63
N LYS A 131 -4.06 3.21 -8.96
CA LYS A 131 -4.21 4.48 -9.71
C LYS A 131 -5.46 4.55 -10.60
N GLU A 132 -6.27 3.50 -10.67
CA GLU A 132 -7.45 3.42 -11.56
C GLU A 132 -8.80 3.60 -10.84
N SER A 133 -8.83 4.28 -9.68
CA SER A 133 -10.11 4.64 -9.04
C SER A 133 -10.34 6.14 -9.13
N GLY A 134 -10.99 6.56 -10.23
CA GLY A 134 -11.46 7.93 -10.42
C GLY A 134 -11.75 8.23 -11.88
N GLU A 135 -12.92 7.82 -12.37
CA GLU A 135 -13.67 8.63 -13.33
C GLU A 135 -14.50 9.67 -12.58
#